data_AF-A0A3Q2T836-F1
#
_entry.id   AF-A0A3Q2T836-F1
#
_cell.length_a   1.000
_cell.length_b   1.000
_cell.length_c   1.000
_cell.angle_alpha   90.00
_cell.angle_beta   90.00
_cell.angle_gamma   90.00
#
_symmetry.space_group_name_H-M   'P 1'
#
loop_
_entity.id
_entity.type
_entity.pdbx_description
1 polymer ?
#
loop_
_entity_poly.entity_id
_entity_poly.type
_entity_poly.pdbx_seq_one_letter_code
_entity_poly.pdbx_strand_id
1 'polypeptide(L)'
;MNLEEYFQRIGFDGPFDRVDLAALRSIHKLHVMSIPFENLSIHCGEWITMDLEAIFQKLVRSSRGGWCLENNYLFGWVLREMGFSVTMLGSRVFNSVINDFAPGEEHLINMVEIDGKAYIADVSFGVSSQIREPLELISGKDQPQAAGVFRLTDKGDIWVLEKTGRKPVESRVGFIVLRGWSAGEGVSHPPTEPCRRSLKLIKGMSW
;
A
#
# COMPACT_ATOMS: atom_id res chain seq x y z
N MET A 1 9.86 -17.57 7.86
CA MET A 1 8.50 -16.98 7.88
C MET A 1 7.45 -18.07 7.74
N ASN A 2 6.29 -17.96 8.40
CA ASN A 2 5.13 -18.82 8.14
C ASN A 2 3.85 -17.98 8.05
N LEU A 3 2.79 -18.52 7.42
CA LEU A 3 1.52 -17.82 7.25
C LEU A 3 0.72 -17.68 8.56
N GLU A 4 0.80 -18.65 9.47
CA GLU A 4 0.06 -18.64 10.72
C GLU A 4 0.41 -17.44 11.61
N GLU A 5 1.70 -17.11 11.73
CA GLU A 5 2.18 -15.94 12.47
C GLU A 5 1.65 -14.63 11.85
N TYR A 6 1.59 -14.55 10.52
CA TYR A 6 0.99 -13.41 9.83
C TYR A 6 -0.53 -13.32 10.10
N PHE A 7 -1.25 -14.44 10.03
CA PHE A 7 -2.69 -14.46 10.31
C PHE A 7 -2.99 -14.08 11.76
N GLN A 8 -2.18 -14.56 12.71
CA GLN A 8 -2.25 -14.11 14.10
C GLN A 8 -2.02 -12.60 14.22
N ARG A 9 -1.03 -12.04 13.51
CA ARG A 9 -0.72 -10.60 13.52
C ARG A 9 -1.88 -9.74 13.02
N ILE A 10 -2.62 -10.19 12.02
CA ILE A 10 -3.75 -9.44 11.45
C ILE A 10 -5.09 -9.82 12.08
N GLY A 11 -5.15 -10.85 12.91
CA GLY A 11 -6.37 -11.37 13.54
C GLY A 11 -7.27 -12.13 12.57
N PHE A 12 -6.70 -12.88 11.62
CA PHE A 12 -7.45 -13.71 10.68
C PHE A 12 -7.61 -15.14 11.23
N ASP A 13 -8.85 -15.59 11.32
CA ASP A 13 -9.27 -16.91 11.81
C ASP A 13 -10.03 -17.73 10.76
N GLY A 14 -10.10 -17.24 9.52
CA GLY A 14 -10.79 -17.89 8.42
C GLY A 14 -10.00 -19.01 7.73
N PRO A 15 -10.64 -19.79 6.85
CA PRO A 15 -9.95 -20.78 6.02
C PRO A 15 -8.99 -20.08 5.05
N PHE A 16 -7.70 -20.41 5.14
CA PHE A 16 -6.64 -19.78 4.33
C PHE A 16 -6.29 -20.57 3.06
N ASP A 17 -6.90 -21.74 2.86
CA ASP A 17 -6.79 -22.58 1.66
C ASP A 17 -7.72 -22.11 0.51
N ARG A 18 -8.56 -21.10 0.76
CA ARG A 18 -9.47 -20.53 -0.23
C ARG A 18 -8.78 -19.44 -1.05
N VAL A 19 -8.72 -19.66 -2.36
CA VAL A 19 -8.20 -18.70 -3.34
C VAL A 19 -9.37 -18.01 -4.04
N ASP A 20 -10.20 -17.29 -3.28
CA ASP A 20 -11.38 -16.59 -3.79
C ASP A 20 -11.42 -15.11 -3.38
N LEU A 21 -12.36 -14.36 -3.96
CA LEU A 21 -12.50 -12.93 -3.69
C LEU A 21 -12.90 -12.64 -2.23
N ALA A 22 -13.61 -13.55 -1.56
CA ALA A 22 -14.02 -13.37 -0.17
C ALA A 22 -12.81 -13.48 0.77
N ALA A 23 -11.93 -14.44 0.53
CA ALA A 23 -10.65 -14.57 1.22
C ALA A 23 -9.78 -13.33 1.00
N LEU A 24 -9.60 -12.89 -0.25
CA LEU A 24 -8.81 -11.70 -0.59
C LEU A 24 -9.35 -10.44 0.11
N ARG A 25 -10.67 -10.23 0.12
CA ARG A 25 -11.30 -9.10 0.84
C ARG A 25 -11.04 -9.14 2.34
N SER A 26 -11.18 -10.31 2.96
CA SER A 26 -10.99 -10.47 4.40
C SER A 26 -9.57 -10.15 4.83
N ILE A 27 -8.57 -10.77 4.19
CA ILE A 27 -7.15 -10.58 4.54
C ILE A 27 -6.67 -9.16 4.21
N HIS A 28 -7.12 -8.57 3.12
CA HIS A 28 -6.79 -7.19 2.75
C HIS A 28 -7.29 -6.21 3.81
N LYS A 29 -8.57 -6.34 4.17
CA LYS A 29 -9.20 -5.48 5.18
C LYS A 29 -8.52 -5.64 6.53
N LEU A 30 -8.25 -6.86 6.97
CA LEU A 30 -7.58 -7.11 8.24
C LEU A 30 -6.15 -6.57 8.25
N HIS A 31 -5.39 -6.70 7.16
CA HIS A 31 -4.06 -6.10 7.06
C HIS A 31 -4.12 -4.58 7.25
N VAL A 32 -4.96 -3.89 6.47
CA VAL A 32 -5.13 -2.42 6.54
C VAL A 32 -5.53 -1.95 7.94
N MET A 33 -6.29 -2.76 8.68
CA MET A 33 -6.77 -2.42 10.03
C MET A 33 -5.77 -2.76 11.14
N SER A 34 -4.83 -3.67 10.89
CA SER A 34 -3.95 -4.25 11.92
C SER A 34 -2.48 -3.83 11.78
N ILE A 35 -1.98 -3.63 10.56
CA ILE A 35 -0.59 -3.23 10.29
C ILE A 35 -0.59 -1.77 9.80
N PRO A 36 -0.06 -0.82 10.58
CA PRO A 36 -0.14 0.59 10.22
C PRO A 36 0.86 0.94 9.11
N PHE A 37 0.44 1.85 8.23
CA PHE A 37 1.39 2.63 7.43
C PHE A 37 2.09 3.65 8.33
N GLU A 38 3.42 3.62 8.38
CA GLU A 38 4.21 4.46 9.28
C GLU A 38 5.66 4.64 8.77
N ASN A 39 6.34 5.71 9.19
CA ASN A 39 7.68 6.06 8.73
C ASN A 39 8.72 6.17 9.85
N LEU A 40 8.50 5.54 11.02
CA LEU A 40 9.34 5.69 12.20
C LEU A 40 10.76 5.18 11.97
N SER A 41 10.96 4.16 11.13
CA SER A 41 12.32 3.69 10.79
C SER A 41 13.20 4.82 10.25
N ILE A 42 12.66 5.71 9.41
CA ILE A 42 13.39 6.89 8.89
C ILE A 42 13.76 7.84 10.04
N HIS A 43 12.81 8.12 10.94
CA HIS A 43 13.03 9.01 12.09
C HIS A 43 14.01 8.42 13.12
N CYS A 44 14.12 7.10 13.18
CA CYS A 44 15.03 6.36 14.04
C CYS A 44 16.40 6.09 13.39
N GLY A 45 16.61 6.49 12.14
CA GLY A 45 17.86 6.20 11.40
C GLY A 45 18.03 4.73 11.04
N GLU A 46 16.95 3.97 11.04
CA GLU A 46 16.91 2.58 10.57
C GLU A 46 16.79 2.54 9.05
N TRP A 47 17.45 1.56 8.44
CA TRP A 47 17.36 1.32 7.01
C TRP A 47 16.00 0.70 6.65
N ILE A 48 15.39 1.22 5.59
CA ILE A 48 14.28 0.52 4.92
C ILE A 48 14.91 -0.48 3.95
N THR A 49 14.50 -1.74 4.06
CA THR A 49 15.03 -2.87 3.28
C THR A 49 13.92 -3.54 2.49
N MET A 50 14.30 -4.20 1.38
CA MET A 50 13.45 -5.10 0.60
C MET A 50 13.73 -6.58 0.91
N ASP A 51 14.44 -6.86 2.01
CA ASP A 51 14.59 -8.22 2.54
C ASP A 51 13.27 -8.66 3.20
N LEU A 52 12.63 -9.67 2.61
CA LEU A 52 11.33 -10.15 3.05
C LEU A 52 11.36 -10.71 4.49
N GLU A 53 12.43 -11.40 4.89
CA GLU A 53 12.55 -11.94 6.24
C GLU A 53 12.68 -10.79 7.23
N ALA A 54 13.51 -9.78 6.94
CA ALA A 54 13.63 -8.58 7.78
C ALA A 54 12.30 -7.82 7.91
N ILE A 55 11.57 -7.67 6.80
CA ILE A 55 10.23 -7.07 6.78
C ILE A 55 9.27 -7.88 7.64
N PHE A 56 9.28 -9.21 7.53
CA PHE A 56 8.43 -10.09 8.32
C PHE A 56 8.74 -9.98 9.82
N GLN A 57 10.01 -9.98 10.20
CA GLN A 57 10.40 -9.75 11.61
C GLN A 57 9.83 -8.42 12.12
N LYS A 58 9.98 -7.34 11.36
CA LYS A 58 9.55 -6.00 11.74
C LYS A 58 8.02 -5.90 11.86
N LEU A 59 7.29 -6.22 10.79
CA LEU A 59 5.84 -5.99 10.69
C LEU A 59 5.04 -7.03 11.47
N VAL A 60 5.47 -8.29 11.44
CA VAL A 60 4.75 -9.43 12.04
C VAL A 60 5.22 -9.67 13.46
N ARG A 61 6.49 -10.03 13.66
CA ARG A 61 6.99 -10.48 14.97
C ARG A 61 7.20 -9.35 15.98
N SER A 62 7.64 -8.18 15.51
CA SER A 62 7.84 -6.99 16.35
C SER A 62 6.61 -6.07 16.40
N SER A 63 5.49 -6.45 15.78
CA SER A 63 4.23 -5.69 15.77
C SER A 63 4.37 -4.23 15.34
N ARG A 64 5.33 -3.92 14.46
CA ARG A 64 5.47 -2.58 13.88
C ARG A 64 4.61 -2.44 12.62
N GLY A 65 4.59 -1.23 12.09
CA GLY A 65 4.11 -0.94 10.73
C GLY A 65 5.26 -0.86 9.74
N GLY A 66 5.01 -0.26 8.58
CA GLY A 66 6.04 0.06 7.61
C GLY A 66 5.59 1.02 6.51
N TRP A 67 6.47 1.27 5.56
CA TRP A 67 6.17 1.98 4.32
C TRP A 67 5.43 1.11 3.31
N CYS A 68 5.04 1.71 2.18
CA CYS A 68 4.25 1.03 1.16
C CYS A 68 4.96 -0.21 0.59
N LEU A 69 6.26 -0.09 0.34
CA LEU A 69 7.09 -1.20 -0.15
C LEU A 69 7.13 -2.36 0.83
N GLU A 70 7.28 -2.12 2.14
CA GLU A 70 7.37 -3.19 3.14
C GLU A 70 6.03 -3.92 3.27
N ASN A 71 4.93 -3.17 3.40
CA ASN A 71 3.60 -3.74 3.57
C ASN A 71 3.11 -4.46 2.32
N ASN A 72 3.18 -3.82 1.13
CA ASN A 72 2.69 -4.44 -0.08
C ASN A 72 3.62 -5.57 -0.58
N TYR A 73 4.92 -5.56 -0.26
CA TYR A 73 5.81 -6.69 -0.54
C TYR A 73 5.50 -7.89 0.36
N LEU A 74 5.32 -7.66 1.68
CA LEU A 74 4.85 -8.68 2.61
C LEU A 74 3.50 -9.24 2.19
N PHE A 75 2.54 -8.37 1.85
CA PHE A 75 1.21 -8.78 1.43
C PHE A 75 1.25 -9.59 0.13
N GLY A 76 2.07 -9.18 -0.84
CA GLY A 76 2.29 -9.94 -2.07
C GLY A 76 2.86 -11.33 -1.82
N TRP A 77 3.77 -11.49 -0.85
CA TRP A 77 4.24 -12.81 -0.40
C TRP A 77 3.11 -13.64 0.21
N VAL A 78 2.35 -13.09 1.16
CA VAL A 78 1.22 -13.79 1.81
C VAL A 78 0.24 -14.33 0.77
N LEU A 79 -0.14 -13.49 -0.20
CA LEU A 79 -1.08 -13.88 -1.24
C LEU A 79 -0.55 -15.03 -2.11
N ARG A 80 0.76 -15.02 -2.45
CA ARG A 80 1.38 -16.11 -3.21
C ARG A 80 1.43 -17.41 -2.41
N GLU A 81 1.76 -17.34 -1.13
CA GLU A 81 1.75 -18.52 -0.24
C GLU A 81 0.34 -19.10 -0.07
N MET A 82 -0.69 -18.26 -0.10
CA MET A 82 -2.09 -18.71 -0.13
C MET A 82 -2.51 -19.31 -1.48
N GLY A 83 -1.70 -19.17 -2.54
CA GLY A 83 -1.97 -19.71 -3.87
C GLY A 83 -2.62 -18.74 -4.86
N PHE A 84 -2.71 -17.45 -4.53
CA PHE A 84 -3.19 -16.45 -5.50
C PHE A 84 -2.16 -16.21 -6.63
N SER A 85 -2.66 -15.94 -7.84
CA SER A 85 -1.86 -15.37 -8.93
C SER A 85 -1.65 -13.89 -8.67
N VAL A 86 -0.41 -13.47 -8.38
CA VAL A 86 -0.08 -12.10 -7.95
C VAL A 86 1.04 -11.48 -8.77
N THR A 87 0.75 -10.33 -9.36
CA THR A 87 1.73 -9.45 -10.01
C THR A 87 1.93 -8.19 -9.17
N MET A 88 3.17 -7.86 -8.81
CA MET A 88 3.47 -6.57 -8.18
C MET A 88 3.60 -5.49 -9.25
N LEU A 89 3.10 -4.30 -8.93
CA LEU A 89 3.09 -3.16 -9.84
C LEU A 89 3.71 -1.96 -9.13
N GLY A 90 4.57 -1.23 -9.84
CA GLY A 90 4.95 0.13 -9.47
C GLY A 90 3.82 1.09 -9.85
N SER A 91 3.72 2.21 -9.14
CA SER A 91 2.70 3.23 -9.37
C SER A 91 3.20 4.60 -8.95
N ARG A 92 2.59 5.65 -9.51
CA ARG A 92 2.97 7.03 -9.27
C ARG A 92 1.88 7.72 -8.47
N VAL A 93 2.24 8.45 -7.43
CA VAL A 93 1.25 9.15 -6.60
C VAL A 93 0.97 10.52 -7.20
N PHE A 94 -0.29 10.95 -7.17
CA PHE A 94 -0.67 12.29 -7.59
C PHE A 94 -0.12 13.31 -6.60
N ASN A 95 0.64 14.27 -7.10
CA ASN A 95 1.26 15.33 -6.31
C ASN A 95 0.51 16.64 -6.53
N SER A 96 -0.20 17.10 -5.49
CA SER A 96 -1.00 18.31 -5.54
C SER A 96 -0.19 19.61 -5.72
N VAL A 97 1.11 19.61 -5.43
CA VAL A 97 1.98 20.79 -5.59
C VAL A 97 2.27 21.05 -7.07
N ILE A 98 2.55 19.99 -7.83
CA ILE A 98 2.81 20.09 -9.28
C ILE A 98 1.55 19.85 -10.13
N ASN A 99 0.44 19.48 -9.47
CA ASN A 99 -0.84 19.15 -10.10
C ASN A 99 -0.73 18.07 -11.19
N ASP A 100 0.14 17.08 -10.93
CA ASP A 100 0.44 15.98 -11.83
C ASP A 100 0.92 14.77 -11.02
N PHE A 101 1.08 13.63 -11.68
CA PHE A 101 1.75 12.47 -11.12
C PHE A 101 3.23 12.74 -10.88
N ALA A 102 3.75 12.26 -9.76
CA ALA A 102 5.19 12.21 -9.55
C ALA A 102 5.86 11.49 -10.74
N PRO A 103 7.07 11.89 -11.15
CA PRO A 103 7.74 11.28 -12.31
C PRO A 103 8.22 9.85 -12.03
N GLY A 104 8.49 9.51 -10.77
CA GLY A 104 8.95 8.19 -10.34
C GLY A 104 7.82 7.26 -9.91
N GLU A 105 8.08 5.95 -10.00
CA GLU A 105 7.24 4.92 -9.37
C GLU A 105 7.60 4.84 -7.88
N GLU A 106 6.91 5.64 -7.07
CA GLU A 106 7.17 5.79 -5.64
C GLU A 106 6.23 4.96 -4.74
N HIS A 107 5.30 4.22 -5.35
CA HIS A 107 4.34 3.41 -4.61
C HIS A 107 4.18 2.01 -5.22
N LEU A 108 4.17 0.97 -4.38
CA LEU A 108 4.05 -0.42 -4.80
C LEU A 108 2.67 -0.96 -4.44
N ILE A 109 2.03 -1.68 -5.36
CA ILE A 109 0.74 -2.33 -5.16
C ILE A 109 0.76 -3.76 -5.70
N ASN A 110 -0.27 -4.55 -5.41
CA ASN A 110 -0.46 -5.89 -5.95
C ASN A 110 -1.66 -5.93 -6.91
N MET A 111 -1.53 -6.66 -8.01
CA MET A 111 -2.63 -7.10 -8.85
C MET A 111 -2.84 -8.60 -8.65
N VAL A 112 -4.07 -9.01 -8.42
CA VAL A 112 -4.46 -10.39 -8.15
C VAL A 112 -5.46 -10.86 -9.20
N GLU A 113 -5.24 -12.03 -9.79
CA GLU A 113 -6.17 -12.63 -10.74
C GLU A 113 -7.04 -13.70 -10.06
N ILE A 114 -8.36 -13.57 -10.21
CA ILE A 114 -9.35 -14.51 -9.66
C ILE A 114 -10.44 -14.70 -10.72
N ASP A 115 -10.73 -15.94 -11.10
CA ASP A 115 -11.77 -16.30 -12.08
C ASP A 115 -11.73 -15.48 -13.39
N GLY A 116 -10.51 -15.24 -13.91
CA GLY A 116 -10.28 -14.48 -15.14
C GLY A 116 -10.43 -12.96 -15.00
N LYS A 117 -10.55 -12.44 -13.77
CA LYS A 117 -10.65 -11.01 -13.47
C LYS A 117 -9.44 -10.54 -12.67
N ALA A 118 -8.96 -9.33 -12.98
CA ALA A 118 -7.90 -8.68 -12.25
C ALA A 118 -8.46 -7.76 -11.15
N TYR A 119 -7.80 -7.77 -9.99
CA TYR A 119 -8.12 -6.93 -8.84
C TYR A 119 -6.86 -6.22 -8.37
N ILE A 120 -6.94 -4.92 -8.11
CA ILE A 120 -5.88 -4.16 -7.42
C ILE A 120 -6.07 -4.30 -5.92
N ALA A 121 -5.00 -4.67 -5.24
CA ALA A 121 -4.88 -4.79 -3.80
C ALA A 121 -3.72 -3.90 -3.32
N ASP A 122 -4.04 -2.96 -2.43
CA ASP A 122 -3.09 -2.01 -1.86
C ASP A 122 -3.41 -1.82 -0.39
N VAL A 123 -2.54 -2.35 0.47
CA VAL A 123 -2.75 -2.35 1.91
C VAL A 123 -2.07 -1.18 2.62
N SER A 124 -1.39 -0.27 1.90
CA SER A 124 -0.49 0.70 2.54
C SER A 124 -0.22 1.99 1.74
N PHE A 125 -1.27 2.56 1.15
CA PHE A 125 -1.26 3.92 0.58
C PHE A 125 -1.11 5.02 1.65
N GLY A 126 -1.62 4.79 2.86
CA GLY A 126 -1.28 5.61 4.04
C GLY A 126 -2.00 6.96 4.20
N VAL A 127 -2.78 7.42 3.22
CA VAL A 127 -3.53 8.69 3.29
C VAL A 127 -5.03 8.51 3.10
N SER A 128 -5.78 9.61 2.94
CA SER A 128 -7.25 9.62 2.86
C SER A 128 -7.85 8.72 1.77
N SER A 129 -7.05 8.30 0.80
CA SER A 129 -7.46 7.42 -0.29
C SER A 129 -7.15 5.94 -0.10
N GLN A 130 -6.75 5.51 1.10
CA GLN A 130 -6.56 4.09 1.41
C GLN A 130 -7.83 3.27 1.11
N ILE A 131 -7.73 2.33 0.19
CA ILE A 131 -8.77 1.33 -0.07
C ILE A 131 -8.80 0.32 1.08
N ARG A 132 -9.98 -0.14 1.46
CA ARG A 132 -10.17 -1.15 2.52
C ARG A 132 -10.41 -2.54 1.96
N GLU A 133 -10.85 -2.61 0.72
CA GLU A 133 -11.10 -3.84 -0.03
C GLU A 133 -10.46 -3.74 -1.42
N PRO A 134 -10.06 -4.86 -2.02
CA PRO A 134 -9.55 -4.89 -3.39
C PRO A 134 -10.55 -4.30 -4.37
N LEU A 135 -10.05 -3.62 -5.39
CA LEU A 135 -10.83 -3.03 -6.47
C LEU A 135 -10.70 -3.88 -7.72
N GLU A 136 -11.82 -4.23 -8.36
CA GLU A 136 -11.81 -4.86 -9.68
C GLU A 136 -11.19 -3.87 -10.68
N LEU A 137 -10.23 -4.34 -11.48
CA LEU A 137 -9.57 -3.54 -12.51
C LEU A 137 -10.48 -3.43 -13.74
N ILE A 138 -11.50 -2.59 -13.63
CA ILE A 138 -12.51 -2.36 -14.66
C ILE A 138 -12.79 -0.86 -14.80
N SER A 139 -12.72 -0.39 -16.03
CA SER A 139 -12.80 1.05 -16.35
C SER A 139 -14.21 1.60 -16.11
N GLY A 140 -14.30 2.75 -15.44
CA GLY A 140 -15.53 3.52 -15.25
C GLY A 140 -16.52 2.95 -14.22
N LYS A 141 -16.21 1.83 -13.57
CA LYS A 141 -17.10 1.22 -12.57
C LYS A 141 -16.92 1.88 -11.20
N ASP A 142 -18.03 2.32 -10.62
CA ASP A 142 -18.08 2.74 -9.22
C ASP A 142 -17.98 1.55 -8.27
N GLN A 143 -17.05 1.65 -7.32
CA GLN A 143 -16.77 0.64 -6.31
C GLN A 143 -16.86 1.30 -4.92
N PRO A 144 -18.07 1.33 -4.32
CA PRO A 144 -18.30 1.96 -3.03
C PRO A 144 -17.61 1.23 -1.89
N GLN A 145 -16.97 1.99 -1.00
CA GLN A 145 -16.42 1.51 0.27
C GLN A 145 -16.76 2.48 1.40
N ALA A 146 -16.47 2.10 2.65
CA ALA A 146 -16.74 2.96 3.81
C ALA A 146 -16.08 4.35 3.71
N ALA A 147 -14.93 4.46 3.04
CA ALA A 147 -14.16 5.69 2.89
C ALA A 147 -14.63 6.61 1.76
N GLY A 148 -15.47 6.13 0.83
CA GLY A 148 -15.90 6.86 -0.36
C GLY A 148 -16.18 5.93 -1.54
N VAL A 149 -16.42 6.51 -2.72
CA VAL A 149 -16.56 5.75 -3.96
C VAL A 149 -15.23 5.80 -4.71
N PHE A 150 -14.75 4.62 -5.08
CA PHE A 150 -13.52 4.44 -5.85
C PHE A 150 -13.85 4.06 -7.29
N ARG A 151 -13.13 4.61 -8.25
CA ARG A 151 -13.31 4.32 -9.67
C ARG A 151 -11.97 4.23 -10.36
N LEU A 152 -11.74 3.13 -11.06
CA LEU A 152 -10.58 2.97 -11.94
C LEU A 152 -10.95 3.42 -13.34
N THR A 153 -10.10 4.21 -13.98
CA THR A 153 -10.30 4.72 -15.34
C THR A 153 -9.10 4.35 -16.19
N ASP A 154 -9.34 3.53 -17.20
CA ASP A 154 -8.35 3.19 -18.23
C ASP A 154 -8.12 4.39 -19.16
N LYS A 155 -6.86 4.79 -19.31
CA LYS A 155 -6.41 5.87 -20.20
C LYS A 155 -5.51 5.34 -21.33
N GLY A 156 -5.54 4.04 -21.60
CA GLY A 156 -4.73 3.35 -22.61
C GLY A 156 -3.41 2.86 -22.03
N ASP A 157 -2.51 3.80 -21.71
CA ASP A 157 -1.18 3.46 -21.18
C ASP A 157 -1.17 3.33 -19.65
N ILE A 158 -2.17 3.89 -18.96
CA ILE A 158 -2.22 4.00 -17.51
C ILE A 158 -3.63 3.78 -16.96
N TRP A 159 -3.72 3.38 -15.69
CA TRP A 159 -4.97 3.18 -14.95
C TRP A 159 -5.08 4.15 -13.77
N VAL A 160 -5.94 5.15 -13.89
CA VAL A 160 -6.09 6.17 -12.85
C VAL A 160 -7.13 5.71 -11.82
N LEU A 161 -6.81 5.67 -10.53
CA LEU A 161 -7.82 5.57 -9.47
C LEU A 161 -8.31 6.97 -9.08
N GLU A 162 -9.61 7.10 -8.98
CA GLU A 162 -10.27 8.31 -8.53
C GLU A 162 -11.07 7.97 -7.29
N LYS A 163 -11.04 8.85 -6.30
CA LYS A 163 -11.88 8.74 -5.11
C LYS A 163 -12.78 9.95 -5.01
N THR A 164 -14.08 9.71 -4.93
CA THR A 164 -15.09 10.72 -4.62
C THR A 164 -15.53 10.59 -3.16
N GLY A 165 -15.43 11.69 -2.40
CA GLY A 165 -15.93 11.78 -1.03
C GLY A 165 -17.45 11.97 -0.94
N ARG A 166 -18.02 11.96 0.27
CA ARG A 166 -19.45 12.28 0.52
C ARG A 166 -19.83 13.74 0.19
N LYS A 167 -18.85 14.61 -0.06
CA LYS A 167 -18.97 15.90 -0.73
C LYS A 167 -17.97 15.93 -1.89
N PRO A 168 -18.27 16.59 -3.02
CA PRO A 168 -17.42 16.55 -4.22
C PRO A 168 -16.16 17.38 -3.98
N VAL A 169 -15.17 16.78 -3.32
CA VAL A 169 -13.77 17.18 -3.43
C VAL A 169 -13.08 15.99 -4.07
N GLU A 170 -12.60 16.22 -5.29
CA GLU A 170 -12.01 15.23 -6.18
C GLU A 170 -10.59 14.92 -5.66
N SER A 171 -10.43 13.85 -4.89
CA SER A 171 -9.10 13.30 -4.59
C SER A 171 -8.73 12.34 -5.72
N ARG A 172 -7.92 12.81 -6.68
CA ARG A 172 -7.35 11.96 -7.71
C ARG A 172 -6.16 11.21 -7.11
N VAL A 173 -6.19 9.89 -7.19
CA VAL A 173 -5.06 9.03 -6.83
C VAL A 173 -4.82 8.13 -8.01
N GLY A 174 -4.20 8.64 -9.08
CA GLY A 174 -3.87 7.74 -10.18
C GLY A 174 -2.90 6.65 -9.73
N PHE A 175 -3.05 5.47 -10.31
CA PHE A 175 -1.98 4.51 -10.38
C PHE A 175 -1.47 4.54 -11.83
N ILE A 176 -0.31 3.99 -12.08
CA ILE A 176 0.16 3.75 -13.44
C ILE A 176 0.51 2.27 -13.43
N VAL A 177 -0.31 1.45 -14.10
CA VAL A 177 -0.03 0.01 -14.23
C VAL A 177 0.98 -0.13 -15.36
N LEU A 178 2.27 -0.10 -15.03
CA LEU A 178 3.31 -0.52 -15.95
C LEU A 178 3.63 -1.99 -15.69
N ARG A 179 3.96 -2.70 -16.78
CA ARG A 179 4.21 -4.14 -16.85
C ARG A 179 4.97 -4.67 -15.64
N GLY A 180 4.63 -5.90 -15.25
CA GLY A 180 5.08 -6.58 -14.02
C GLY A 180 6.44 -6.11 -13.49
N TRP A 181 6.42 -5.63 -12.24
CA TRP A 181 7.61 -5.17 -11.56
C TRP A 181 8.56 -6.35 -11.36
N SER A 182 9.80 -6.22 -11.87
CA SER A 182 10.89 -7.16 -11.57
C SER A 182 11.85 -6.46 -10.61
N ALA A 183 12.19 -7.13 -9.51
CA ALA A 183 13.16 -6.63 -8.56
C ALA A 183 14.53 -6.55 -9.26
N GLY A 184 14.97 -5.34 -9.61
CA GLY A 184 16.40 -5.08 -9.81
C GLY A 184 17.11 -5.23 -8.46
N GLU A 185 18.32 -5.77 -8.48
CA GLU A 185 19.13 -6.05 -7.30
C GLU A 185 19.23 -4.83 -6.35
N GLY A 186 18.77 -5.02 -5.11
CA GLY A 186 19.16 -4.24 -3.93
C GLY A 186 19.14 -2.71 -4.03
N VAL A 187 17.96 -2.09 -4.07
CA VAL A 187 17.85 -0.64 -3.87
C VAL A 187 17.72 -0.33 -2.37
N SER A 188 18.85 -0.19 -1.68
CA SER A 188 18.92 0.43 -0.35
C SER A 188 18.79 1.94 -0.50
N HIS A 189 17.77 2.56 0.11
CA HIS A 189 17.67 4.01 0.18
C HIS A 189 18.48 4.52 1.38
N PRO A 190 19.38 5.51 1.21
CA PRO A 190 20.12 6.09 2.33
C PRO A 190 19.18 6.76 3.33
N PRO A 191 19.48 6.72 4.65
CA PRO A 191 18.82 7.60 5.59
C PRO A 191 19.08 9.03 5.18
N THR A 192 18.03 9.81 4.94
CA THR A 192 18.15 11.27 4.89
C THR A 192 18.73 11.73 6.22
N GLU A 193 19.73 12.63 6.18
CA GLU A 193 20.52 13.08 7.33
C GLU A 193 19.72 13.21 8.64
N PRO A 194 20.31 12.81 9.79
CA PRO A 194 19.62 12.91 11.07
C PRO A 194 19.30 14.37 11.36
N CYS A 195 18.01 14.66 11.55
CA CYS A 195 17.52 15.95 12.00
C CYS A 195 18.10 16.26 13.39
N ARG A 196 19.26 16.92 13.43
CA ARG A 196 19.74 17.59 14.65
C ARG A 196 18.73 18.68 14.97
N ARG A 197 17.91 18.42 16.00
CA ARG A 197 17.11 19.42 16.70
C ARG A 197 17.95 20.69 16.89
N SER A 198 17.56 21.76 16.19
CA SER A 198 17.77 23.11 16.66
C SER A 198 16.40 23.67 17.02
N LEU A 199 16.02 23.49 18.30
CA LEU A 199 15.02 24.34 18.93
C LEU A 199 15.51 25.78 18.82
N LYS A 200 15.01 26.54 17.85
CA LYS A 200 15.01 28.00 17.94
C LYS A 200 13.79 28.39 18.77
N LEU A 201 14.06 28.74 20.03
CA LEU A 201 13.19 29.56 20.86
C LEU A 201 12.73 30.79 20.05
N ILE A 202 11.46 30.85 19.69
CA ILE A 202 10.83 32.10 19.28
C ILE A 202 10.53 32.86 20.58
N LYS A 203 11.45 33.75 20.95
CA LYS A 203 11.18 34.81 21.92
C LYS A 203 10.33 35.88 21.23
N GLY A 204 9.23 36.25 21.88
CA GLY A 204 8.62 37.57 21.75
C GLY A 204 7.31 37.61 20.99
N MET A 205 6.21 37.57 21.73
CA MET A 205 5.10 38.53 21.60
C MET A 205 4.34 38.54 22.93
N SER A 206 4.34 39.71 23.56
CA SER A 206 3.63 40.04 24.78
C SER A 206 2.20 40.47 24.46
N TRP A 207 1.25 39.91 25.22
CA TRP A 207 -0.19 40.22 25.35
C TRP A 207 -1.01 40.26 24.06
#